data_AF-A0A9N9J473-F1
#
_entry.id   AF-A0A9N9J473-F1
#
_cell.length_a   1.000
_cell.length_b   1.000
_cell.length_c   1.000
_cell.angle_alpha   90.00
_cell.angle_beta   90.00
_cell.angle_gamma   90.00
#
_symmetry.space_group_name_H-M   'P 1'
#
loop_
_entity.id
_entity.type
_entity.pdbx_description
1 polymer ?
#
loop_
_entity_poly.entity_id
_entity_poly.type
_entity_poly.pdbx_seq_one_letter_code
_entity_poly.pdbx_strand_id
1 'polypeptide(L)'
;TPECYKKLAERCMNSDPNKRPIITIISSSIVYWLDAIEQDDDNEIKKQFLNADKIIPKLESSIHPRHMYTSKLIDIVGPER
;
A
#
# COMPACT_ATOMS: atom_id res chain seq x y z
N THR A 1 9.88 -2.45 -5.01
CA THR A 1 8.42 -2.65 -4.87
C THR A 1 7.88 -3.49 -6.00
N PRO A 2 7.09 -4.56 -5.71
CA PRO A 2 6.49 -5.45 -6.72
C PRO A 2 5.56 -4.70 -7.68
N GLU A 3 5.52 -5.10 -8.94
CA GLU A 3 4.75 -4.40 -9.98
C GLU A 3 3.23 -4.61 -9.81
N CYS A 4 2.81 -5.80 -9.39
CA CYS A 4 1.42 -6.09 -9.03
C CYS A 4 0.90 -5.16 -7.92
N TYR A 5 1.73 -4.86 -6.91
CA TYR A 5 1.37 -3.97 -5.82
C TYR A 5 1.24 -2.51 -6.30
N LYS A 6 2.19 -2.02 -7.11
CA LYS A 6 2.11 -0.65 -7.66
C LYS A 6 0.81 -0.42 -8.44
N LYS A 7 0.44 -1.36 -9.30
CA LYS A 7 -0.81 -1.28 -10.08
C LYS A 7 -2.05 -1.23 -9.18
N LEU A 8 -2.06 -2.00 -8.08
CA LEU A 8 -3.14 -1.93 -7.11
C LEU A 8 -3.15 -0.58 -6.40
N ALA A 9 -2.00 -0.09 -5.94
CA ALA A 9 -1.86 1.19 -5.26
C ALA A 9 -2.31 2.37 -6.14
N GLU A 10 -1.94 2.38 -7.43
CA GLU A 10 -2.38 3.37 -8.41
C GLU A 10 -3.91 3.41 -8.55
N ARG A 11 -4.56 2.24 -8.57
CA ARG A 11 -6.03 2.15 -8.59
C ARG A 11 -6.65 2.67 -7.30
N CYS A 12 -6.09 2.32 -6.14
CA CYS A 12 -6.56 2.81 -4.85
C CYS A 12 -6.41 4.34 -4.71
N MET A 13 -5.35 4.90 -5.28
CA MET A 13 -5.03 6.33 -5.24
C MET A 13 -5.65 7.12 -6.41
N ASN A 14 -6.61 6.54 -7.15
CA ASN A 14 -7.26 7.25 -8.24
C ASN A 14 -7.96 8.52 -7.73
N SER A 15 -7.75 9.64 -8.42
CA SER A 15 -8.38 10.92 -8.08
C SER A 15 -9.91 10.86 -8.15
N ASP A 16 -10.46 10.05 -9.07
CA ASP A 16 -11.89 9.76 -9.16
C ASP A 16 -12.26 8.62 -8.18
N PRO A 17 -13.08 8.89 -7.15
CA PRO A 17 -13.49 7.88 -6.18
C PRO A 17 -14.20 6.68 -6.80
N ASN A 18 -14.92 6.87 -7.91
CA ASN A 18 -15.66 5.79 -8.57
C ASN A 18 -14.76 4.79 -9.30
N LYS A 19 -13.51 5.18 -9.57
CA LYS A 19 -12.50 4.32 -10.21
C LYS A 19 -11.67 3.54 -9.19
N ARG A 20 -11.83 3.84 -7.89
CA ARG A 20 -11.14 3.12 -6.83
C ARG A 20 -11.75 1.72 -6.68
N PRO A 21 -10.94 0.68 -6.47
CA PRO A 21 -11.45 -0.67 -6.27
C PRO A 21 -12.20 -0.75 -4.95
N ILE A 22 -13.27 -1.55 -4.93
CA ILE A 22 -13.97 -1.92 -3.70
C ILE A 22 -13.13 -2.87 -2.86
N ILE A 23 -13.45 -2.95 -1.57
CA ILE A 23 -12.69 -3.74 -0.59
C ILE A 23 -12.57 -5.23 -0.97
N THR A 24 -13.59 -5.80 -1.59
CA THR A 24 -13.57 -7.21 -2.00
C THR A 24 -12.52 -7.46 -3.08
N ILE A 25 -12.38 -6.57 -4.07
CA ILE A 25 -11.35 -6.68 -5.11
C ILE A 25 -9.95 -6.56 -4.51
N ILE A 26 -9.76 -5.63 -3.59
CA ILE A 26 -8.48 -5.45 -2.87
C ILE A 26 -8.14 -6.72 -2.09
N SER A 27 -9.09 -7.22 -1.29
CA SER A 27 -8.91 -8.42 -0.46
C SER A 27 -8.61 -9.65 -1.32
N SER A 28 -9.37 -9.87 -2.39
CA SER A 28 -9.13 -11.00 -3.29
C SER A 28 -7.76 -10.92 -3.97
N SER A 29 -7.30 -9.71 -4.33
CA SER A 29 -5.96 -9.53 -4.90
C SER A 29 -4.87 -9.90 -3.90
N ILE A 30 -5.02 -9.49 -2.63
CA ILE A 30 -4.06 -9.80 -1.57
C ILE A 30 -4.04 -11.30 -1.26
N VAL A 31 -5.20 -11.92 -1.09
CA VAL A 31 -5.31 -13.37 -0.82
C VAL A 31 -4.66 -14.16 -1.96
N TYR A 32 -4.96 -13.82 -3.21
CA TYR A 32 -4.33 -14.46 -4.36
C TYR A 32 -2.81 -14.33 -4.36
N TRP A 33 -2.26 -13.19 -3.95
CA TRP A 33 -0.81 -13.02 -3.84
C TRP A 33 -0.20 -13.86 -2.73
N LEU A 34 -0.86 -13.96 -1.56
CA LEU A 34 -0.41 -14.81 -0.46
C LEU A 34 -0.40 -16.28 -0.89
N ASP A 35 -1.48 -16.76 -1.49
CA ASP A 35 -1.58 -18.12 -2.01
C ASP A 35 -0.48 -18.41 -3.05
N ALA A 36 -0.21 -17.45 -3.94
CA ALA A 36 0.84 -17.57 -4.95
C ALA A 36 2.26 -17.61 -4.36
N ILE A 37 2.48 -17.00 -3.20
CA ILE A 37 3.77 -17.01 -2.51
C ILE A 37 3.98 -18.34 -1.77
N GLU A 38 2.92 -18.89 -1.16
CA GLU A 38 2.95 -20.15 -0.42
C GLU A 38 3.09 -21.37 -1.33
N GLN A 39 2.57 -21.32 -2.55
CA GLN A 39 2.74 -22.40 -3.53
C GLN A 39 4.21 -22.57 -3.94
N ASP A 40 4.64 -23.82 -4.11
CA ASP A 40 5.98 -24.17 -4.59
C ASP A 40 6.18 -23.85 -6.08
N ASP A 41 5.09 -23.64 -6.81
CA ASP A 41 5.10 -23.31 -8.22
C ASP A 41 5.78 -21.96 -8.49
N ASP A 42 6.51 -21.91 -9.60
CA ASP A 42 7.23 -20.73 -10.05
C ASP A 42 6.26 -19.69 -10.65
N ASN A 43 5.55 -18.97 -9.78
CA ASN A 43 4.60 -17.93 -10.17
C ASN A 43 5.30 -16.57 -10.35
N GLU A 44 4.96 -15.86 -11.43
CA GLU A 44 5.40 -14.49 -11.70
C GLU A 44 5.14 -13.53 -10.54
N ILE A 45 4.03 -13.68 -9.81
CA ILE A 45 3.75 -12.85 -8.63
C ILE A 45 4.80 -13.09 -7.55
N LYS A 46 5.07 -14.36 -7.22
CA LYS A 46 6.11 -14.75 -6.26
C LYS A 46 7.47 -14.17 -6.67
N LYS A 47 7.83 -14.24 -7.96
CA LYS A 47 9.06 -13.62 -8.50
C LYS A 47 9.12 -12.12 -8.26
N GLN A 48 8.02 -11.39 -8.48
CA GLN A 48 7.99 -9.95 -8.26
C GLN A 48 8.21 -9.57 -6.80
N PHE A 49 7.63 -10.32 -5.86
CA PHE A 49 7.87 -10.11 -4.42
C PHE A 49 9.30 -10.46 -4.03
N LEU A 50 9.81 -11.63 -4.41
CA LEU A 50 11.19 -12.05 -4.11
C LEU A 50 12.25 -11.10 -4.71
N ASN A 51 12.01 -10.59 -5.93
CA ASN A 51 12.91 -9.62 -6.56
C ASN A 51 12.84 -8.26 -5.87
N ALA A 52 11.64 -7.84 -5.42
CA ALA A 52 11.52 -6.61 -4.66
C ALA A 52 12.27 -6.69 -3.34
N ASP A 53 12.18 -7.80 -2.61
CA ASP A 53 12.85 -8.01 -1.31
C ASP A 53 14.37 -7.97 -1.43
N LYS A 54 14.95 -8.48 -2.52
CA LYS A 54 16.39 -8.38 -2.81
C LYS A 54 16.86 -6.94 -3.01
N ILE A 55 15.98 -6.06 -3.50
CA ILE A 55 16.30 -4.67 -3.85
C ILE A 55 16.10 -3.74 -2.66
N ILE A 56 15.31 -4.13 -1.64
CA ILE A 56 15.16 -3.31 -0.43
C ILE A 56 16.57 -3.06 0.11
N PRO A 57 17.14 -1.85 -0.06
CA PRO A 57 18.37 -1.50 0.61
C PRO A 57 18.03 -1.71 2.06
N LYS A 58 18.77 -2.57 2.77
CA LYS A 58 18.63 -2.84 4.21
C LYS A 58 18.16 -1.53 4.82
N LEU A 59 16.86 -1.45 5.14
CA LEU A 59 16.16 -0.18 5.27
C LEU A 59 16.85 0.48 6.46
N GLU A 60 17.86 1.30 6.20
CA GLU A 60 18.42 2.14 7.22
C GLU A 60 17.21 2.98 7.55
N SER A 61 16.67 2.70 8.72
CA SER A 61 15.67 3.52 9.35
C SER A 61 16.34 4.88 9.53
N SER A 62 16.38 5.66 8.45
CA SER A 62 16.50 7.09 8.50
C SER A 62 15.22 7.52 9.20
N ILE A 63 15.25 7.42 10.53
CA ILE A 63 14.42 8.18 11.42
C ILE A 63 14.85 9.61 11.10
N HIS A 64 14.27 10.20 10.04
CA HIS A 64 14.40 11.63 9.82
C HIS A 64 13.80 12.27 11.07
N PRO A 65 14.57 12.96 11.92
CA PRO A 65 14.14 13.33 13.28
C PRO A 65 12.98 14.33 13.35
N ARG A 66 12.31 14.64 12.23
CA ARG A 66 11.48 15.83 12.09
C ARG A 66 10.19 15.70 11.30
N HIS A 67 9.76 14.51 10.87
CA HIS A 67 8.46 14.34 10.20
C HIS A 67 7.54 13.42 11.00
N MET A 68 7.08 13.89 12.17
CA MET A 68 5.85 13.39 12.79
C MET A 68 4.68 14.19 12.23
N TYR A 69 3.92 13.63 11.30
CA TYR A 69 2.61 14.17 10.93
C TYR A 69 1.61 13.82 12.05
N THR A 70 1.57 14.63 13.10
CA THR A 70 0.49 14.54 14.08
C THR A 70 -0.70 15.34 13.57
N SER A 71 -1.87 14.72 13.49
CA SER A 71 -3.14 15.41 13.27
C SER A 71 -3.30 16.52 14.32
N LYS A 72 -3.61 17.74 13.88
CA LYS A 72 -4.03 18.83 14.76
C LYS A 72 -5.55 18.87 14.79
N LEU A 73 -6.14 18.94 15.98
CA LEU A 73 -7.58 19.20 16.12
C LEU A 73 -7.87 20.61 15.59
N ILE A 74 -8.88 20.72 14.74
CA ILE A 74 -9.40 22.02 14.31
C ILE A 74 -10.44 22.40 15.37
N ASP A 75 -10.16 23.44 16.15
CA ASP A 75 -11.15 24.02 17.05
C ASP A 75 -12.24 24.70 16.23
N ILE A 76 -13.33 23.97 16.00
CA ILE A 76 -14.56 24.54 15.43
C ILE A 76 -15.32 25.21 16.58
N VAL A 77 -14.80 26.32 17.10
CA VAL A 77 -15.61 27.22 17.93
C VAL A 77 -16.57 27.91 16.97
N GLY A 78 -17.81 27.39 16.90
CA GLY A 78 -18.90 28.07 16.21
C GLY A 78 -19.17 29.43 16.87
N PRO A 79 -19.50 30.48 16.09
CA PRO A 79 -19.89 31.74 16.69
C PRO A 79 -21.24 31.58 17.40
N GLU A 80 -21.26 31.77 18.72
CA GLU A 80 -22.49 32.16 19.42
C GLU A 80 -22.88 33.57 18.97
N ARG A 81 -23.84 33.66 18.03
CA ARG A 81 -25.02 34.53 18.13
C ARG A 81 -25.95 34.38 16.94
#